data_AF-A0A3A1WJY0-F1
#
_entry.id   AF-A0A3A1WJY0-F1
#
_cell.length_a   1.000
_cell.length_b   1.000
_cell.length_c   1.000
_cell.angle_alpha   90.00
_cell.angle_beta   90.00
_cell.angle_gamma   90.00
#
_symmetry.space_group_name_H-M   'P 1'
#
loop_
_entity.id
_entity.type
_entity.pdbx_description
1 polymer ?
#
loop_
_entity_poly.entity_id
_entity_poly.type
_entity_poly.pdbx_seq_one_letter_code
_entity_poly.pdbx_strand_id
1 'polypeptide(L)'
;MSAANVTNSHTDTLTLPNGQAIKPKTTVRVADWDSMAGHPAVKAWVAAKALVIDTKSAPVPQEGQPMTAADLLAADDMPWPAFRAEARRILGSEAPDRKDEIVAALKAKTEA
;
A
#
# COMPACT_ATOMS: atom_id res chain seq x y z
N MET A 1 9.73 -9.46 -12.33
CA MET A 1 8.38 -9.08 -12.76
C MET A 1 7.71 -8.42 -11.58
N SER A 2 7.48 -7.11 -11.65
CA SER A 2 6.91 -6.36 -10.52
C SER A 2 5.40 -6.24 -10.71
N ALA A 3 4.66 -6.56 -9.67
CA ALA A 3 3.22 -6.34 -9.65
C ALA A 3 2.91 -4.97 -9.01
N ALA A 4 1.98 -4.23 -9.59
CA ALA A 4 1.46 -2.99 -8.99
C ALA A 4 -0.06 -3.03 -8.87
N ASN A 5 -0.57 -2.34 -7.86
CA ASN A 5 -2.00 -2.05 -7.75
C ASN A 5 -2.28 -0.75 -8.49
N VAL A 6 -3.15 -0.83 -9.48
CA VAL A 6 -3.45 0.28 -10.38
C VAL A 6 -4.91 0.65 -10.18
N THR A 7 -5.16 1.87 -9.75
CA THR A 7 -6.51 2.39 -9.57
C THR A 7 -6.86 3.32 -10.71
N ASN A 8 -8.00 3.09 -11.35
CA ASN A 8 -8.55 4.03 -12.32
C ASN A 8 -9.35 5.10 -11.57
N SER A 9 -8.83 6.31 -11.52
CA SER A 9 -9.49 7.47 -10.94
C SER A 9 -10.29 8.28 -11.97
N HIS A 10 -10.26 7.87 -13.24
CA HIS A 10 -11.05 8.44 -14.32
C HIS A 10 -12.52 7.99 -14.26
N THR A 11 -13.39 8.71 -14.95
CA THR A 11 -14.84 8.39 -15.07
C THR A 11 -15.14 7.28 -16.07
N ASP A 12 -14.20 7.01 -16.98
CA ASP A 12 -14.32 6.02 -18.05
C ASP A 12 -13.42 4.82 -17.81
N THR A 13 -13.77 3.69 -18.43
CA THR A 13 -12.95 2.47 -18.37
C THR A 13 -11.63 2.71 -19.11
N LEU A 14 -10.51 2.46 -18.44
CA LEU A 14 -9.18 2.53 -19.04
C LEU A 14 -8.70 1.12 -19.35
N THR A 15 -8.39 0.86 -20.62
CA THR A 15 -7.85 -0.42 -21.07
C THR A 15 -6.34 -0.34 -21.12
N LEU A 16 -5.66 -1.12 -20.29
CA LEU A 16 -4.21 -1.21 -20.28
C LEU A 16 -3.68 -1.85 -21.57
N PRO A 17 -2.40 -1.61 -21.94
CA PRO A 17 -1.79 -2.20 -23.13
C PRO A 17 -1.79 -3.73 -23.18
N ASN A 18 -1.89 -4.38 -22.02
CA ASN A 18 -2.04 -5.84 -21.91
C ASN A 18 -3.47 -6.34 -22.18
N GLY A 19 -4.39 -5.44 -22.59
CA GLY A 19 -5.80 -5.74 -22.82
C GLY A 19 -6.67 -5.74 -21.56
N GLN A 20 -6.09 -5.49 -20.38
CA GLN A 20 -6.82 -5.50 -19.12
C GLN A 20 -7.61 -4.20 -18.95
N ALA A 21 -8.94 -4.30 -18.90
CA ALA A 21 -9.81 -3.17 -18.63
C ALA A 21 -9.92 -2.89 -17.13
N ILE A 22 -9.63 -1.65 -16.72
CA ILE A 22 -9.80 -1.17 -15.36
C ILE A 22 -11.04 -0.26 -15.34
N LYS A 23 -12.10 -0.71 -14.68
CA LYS A 23 -13.32 0.07 -14.52
C LYS A 23 -13.07 1.34 -13.70
N PRO A 24 -13.88 2.40 -13.89
CA PRO A 24 -13.83 3.61 -13.07
C PRO A 24 -13.85 3.28 -11.57
N LYS A 25 -13.05 4.01 -10.79
CA LYS A 25 -12.94 3.89 -9.33
C LYS A 25 -12.62 2.48 -8.83
N THR A 26 -12.02 1.66 -9.68
CA THR A 26 -11.65 0.28 -9.36
C THR A 26 -10.14 0.14 -9.31
N THR A 27 -9.66 -0.60 -8.32
CA THR A 27 -8.25 -1.00 -8.19
C THR A 27 -8.08 -2.41 -8.75
N VAL A 28 -7.06 -2.59 -9.59
CA VAL A 28 -6.75 -3.88 -10.21
C VAL A 28 -5.26 -4.17 -10.02
N ARG A 29 -4.95 -5.41 -9.64
CA ARG A 29 -3.58 -5.88 -9.55
C ARG A 29 -3.07 -6.26 -10.94
N VAL A 30 -1.91 -5.70 -11.30
CA VAL A 30 -1.28 -5.87 -12.60
C VAL A 30 0.10 -6.49 -12.39
N ALA A 31 0.29 -7.73 -12.83
CA ALA A 31 1.45 -8.56 -12.46
C ALA A 31 2.78 -8.18 -13.15
N ASP A 32 2.73 -7.48 -14.28
CA ASP A 32 3.90 -7.07 -15.07
C ASP A 32 3.93 -5.55 -15.29
N TRP A 33 3.84 -4.82 -14.17
CA TRP A 33 3.68 -3.39 -14.17
C TRP A 33 4.87 -2.66 -14.79
N ASP A 34 6.11 -3.10 -14.55
CA ASP A 34 7.32 -2.47 -15.12
C ASP A 34 7.27 -2.39 -16.66
N SER A 35 6.81 -3.46 -17.30
CA SER A 35 6.66 -3.51 -18.76
C SER A 35 5.57 -2.56 -19.28
N MET A 36 4.54 -2.29 -18.46
CA MET A 36 3.42 -1.40 -18.80
C MET A 36 3.68 0.07 -18.46
N ALA A 37 4.39 0.35 -17.37
CA ALA A 37 4.75 1.70 -16.93
C ALA A 37 5.58 2.46 -17.97
N GLY A 38 6.33 1.73 -18.81
CA GLY A 38 7.07 2.28 -19.93
C GLY A 38 6.20 2.83 -21.07
N HIS A 39 4.96 2.38 -21.20
CA HIS A 39 4.10 2.66 -22.36
C HIS A 39 3.61 4.13 -22.39
N PRO A 40 3.65 4.82 -23.54
CA PRO A 40 3.28 6.25 -23.64
C PRO A 40 1.88 6.56 -23.12
N ALA A 41 0.89 5.70 -23.41
CA ALA A 41 -0.48 5.87 -22.92
C ALA A 41 -0.59 5.79 -21.40
N VAL A 42 0.11 4.82 -20.78
CA VAL A 42 0.12 4.64 -19.32
C VAL A 42 0.78 5.85 -18.66
N LYS A 43 1.91 6.34 -19.19
CA LYS A 43 2.56 7.56 -18.72
C LYS A 43 1.65 8.79 -18.81
N ALA A 44 0.92 8.95 -19.91
CA ALA A 44 -0.03 10.05 -20.09
C ALA A 44 -1.17 9.99 -19.05
N TRP A 45 -1.72 8.81 -18.80
CA TRP A 45 -2.78 8.65 -17.79
C TRP A 45 -2.30 8.89 -16.36
N VAL A 46 -1.08 8.49 -16.03
CA VAL A 46 -0.46 8.75 -14.72
C VAL A 46 -0.18 10.24 -14.55
N ALA A 47 0.38 10.89 -15.58
CA ALA A 47 0.60 12.33 -15.60
C ALA A 47 -0.71 13.12 -15.48
N ALA A 48 -1.77 12.64 -16.12
CA ALA A 48 -3.12 13.20 -16.04
C ALA A 48 -3.87 12.85 -14.73
N LYS A 49 -3.26 12.09 -13.81
CA LYS A 49 -3.89 11.56 -12.59
C LYS A 49 -5.15 10.70 -12.85
N ALA A 50 -5.31 10.21 -14.07
CA ALA A 50 -6.36 9.27 -14.45
C ALA A 50 -6.05 7.85 -13.93
N LEU A 51 -4.76 7.51 -13.82
CA LEU A 51 -4.28 6.30 -13.15
C LEU A 51 -3.48 6.67 -11.91
N VAL A 52 -3.90 6.13 -10.77
CA VAL A 52 -3.16 6.18 -9.53
C VAL A 52 -2.46 4.84 -9.37
N ILE A 53 -1.13 4.87 -9.43
CA ILE A 53 -0.31 3.67 -9.27
C ILE A 53 0.20 3.64 -7.83
N ASP A 54 -0.08 2.55 -7.15
CA ASP A 54 0.61 2.21 -5.93
C ASP A 54 1.82 1.33 -6.32
N THR A 55 2.93 1.98 -6.69
CA THR A 55 4.22 1.32 -6.99
C THR A 55 5.07 1.09 -5.76
N LYS A 56 4.71 1.72 -4.64
CA LYS A 56 5.12 1.17 -3.35
C LYS A 56 4.32 -0.12 -3.23
N SER A 57 4.95 -1.19 -2.77
CA SER A 57 4.23 -2.14 -1.96
C SER A 57 3.66 -1.37 -0.77
N ALA A 58 2.54 -0.66 -0.92
CA ALA A 58 1.67 -0.41 0.21
C ALA A 58 0.99 -1.76 0.40
N PRO A 59 1.24 -2.46 1.52
CA PRO A 59 0.38 -3.56 1.87
C PRO A 59 -1.02 -2.95 1.98
N VAL A 60 -1.86 -3.22 0.98
CA VAL A 60 -3.29 -3.38 1.23
C VAL A 60 -3.32 -4.29 2.46
N PRO A 61 -4.00 -3.95 3.56
CA PRO A 61 -4.16 -4.89 4.65
C PRO A 61 -4.91 -6.08 4.04
N GLN A 62 -4.17 -7.08 3.58
CA GLN A 62 -4.73 -8.37 3.27
C GLN A 62 -5.21 -8.86 4.62
N GLU A 63 -6.53 -9.05 4.76
CA GLU A 63 -7.07 -9.83 5.86
C GLU A 63 -6.29 -11.14 5.91
N GLY A 64 -5.31 -11.22 6.83
CA GLY A 64 -4.42 -12.38 6.97
C GLY A 64 -2.90 -12.14 6.81
N GLN A 65 -2.39 -10.97 6.41
CA GLN A 65 -0.93 -10.73 6.40
C GLN A 65 -0.50 -9.85 7.57
N PRO A 66 0.45 -10.29 8.44
CA PRO A 66 0.89 -9.51 9.58
C PRO A 66 1.63 -8.25 9.14
N MET A 67 1.07 -7.09 9.48
CA MET A 67 1.77 -5.81 9.41
C MET A 67 3.05 -5.93 10.25
N THR A 68 4.20 -5.52 9.71
CA THR A 68 5.47 -5.57 10.44
C THR A 68 5.69 -4.30 11.26
N ALA A 69 6.61 -4.34 12.22
CA ALA A 69 6.93 -3.16 13.03
C ALA A 69 7.43 -1.97 12.17
N ALA A 70 8.17 -2.26 11.09
CA ALA A 70 8.66 -1.25 10.16
C ALA A 70 7.53 -0.61 9.35
N ASP A 71 6.60 -1.44 8.83
CA ASP A 71 5.45 -0.94 8.07
C ASP A 71 4.54 -0.08 8.94
N LEU A 72 4.36 -0.47 10.20
CA LEU A 72 3.55 0.30 11.16
C LEU A 72 4.20 1.63 11.52
N LEU A 73 5.52 1.67 11.71
CA LEU A 73 6.24 2.92 11.97
C LEU A 73 6.26 3.87 10.76
N ALA A 74 6.17 3.35 9.54
CA ALA A 74 6.12 4.14 8.31
C ALA A 74 4.70 4.65 7.96
N ALA A 75 3.67 4.29 8.74
CA ALA A 75 2.29 4.68 8.51
C ALA A 75 1.97 6.06 9.11
N ASP A 76 2.31 7.13 8.39
CA ASP A 76 2.13 8.51 8.84
C ASP A 76 0.66 8.97 8.96
N ASP A 77 -0.25 8.39 8.17
CA ASP A 77 -1.67 8.77 8.14
C ASP A 77 -2.57 7.89 9.02
N MET A 78 -2.00 6.97 9.81
CA MET A 78 -2.80 6.03 10.59
C MET A 78 -3.37 6.67 11.88
N PRO A 79 -4.69 6.59 12.11
CA PRO A 79 -5.30 7.07 13.35
C PRO A 79 -4.73 6.34 14.58
N TRP A 80 -4.48 7.08 15.65
CA TRP A 80 -3.87 6.54 16.88
C TRP A 80 -4.51 5.25 17.44
N PRO A 81 -5.86 5.11 17.46
CA PRO A 81 -6.49 3.87 17.92
C PRO A 81 -6.16 2.65 17.05
N ALA A 82 -6.06 2.83 15.73
CA ALA A 82 -5.69 1.78 14.79
C ALA A 82 -4.21 1.41 14.92
N PHE A 83 -3.34 2.41 15.04
CA PHE A 83 -1.92 2.21 15.26
C PHE A 83 -1.65 1.39 16.54
N ARG A 84 -2.32 1.73 17.64
CA ARG A 84 -2.16 0.99 18.92
C ARG A 84 -2.64 -0.45 18.81
N ALA A 85 -3.74 -0.70 18.11
CA ALA A 85 -4.28 -2.05 17.94
C ALA A 85 -3.29 -2.94 17.17
N GLU A 86 -2.73 -2.42 16.08
CA GLU A 86 -1.75 -3.18 15.29
C GLU A 86 -0.41 -3.31 16.00
N ALA A 87 0.04 -2.27 16.71
CA ALA A 87 1.26 -2.33 17.51
C ALA A 87 1.18 -3.43 18.57
N ARG A 88 0.03 -3.57 19.24
CA ARG A 88 -0.24 -4.66 20.18
C ARG A 88 -0.24 -6.04 19.52
N ARG A 89 -0.72 -6.13 18.29
CA ARG A 89 -0.67 -7.36 17.50
C ARG A 89 0.77 -7.79 17.20
N ILE A 90 1.64 -6.81 16.94
CA ILE A 90 3.05 -7.01 16.62
C ILE A 90 3.89 -7.29 17.87
N LEU A 91 3.71 -6.51 18.94
CA LEU A 91 4.47 -6.60 20.18
C LEU A 91 3.95 -7.71 21.11
N GLY A 92 2.73 -8.20 20.88
CA GLY A 92 2.10 -9.26 21.69
C GLY A 92 1.64 -8.75 23.05
N SER A 93 1.52 -9.68 24.01
CA SER A 93 1.01 -9.43 25.37
C SER A 93 1.87 -8.49 26.23
N GLU A 94 3.09 -8.16 25.81
CA GLU A 94 4.01 -7.23 26.50
C GLU A 94 3.98 -5.81 25.90
N ALA A 95 3.02 -5.53 25.02
CA ALA A 95 2.90 -4.21 24.40
C ALA A 95 2.59 -3.11 25.44
N PRO A 96 3.41 -2.06 25.52
CA PRO A 96 3.17 -0.94 26.43
C PRO A 96 1.92 -0.14 26.02
N ASP A 97 1.40 0.68 26.95
CA ASP A 97 0.17 1.44 26.74
C ASP A 97 0.39 2.86 26.21
N ARG A 98 1.59 3.41 26.43
CA ARG A 98 1.93 4.78 26.02
C ARG A 98 2.43 4.83 24.59
N LYS A 99 2.09 5.91 23.88
CA LYS A 99 2.47 6.13 22.49
C LYS A 99 3.97 6.05 22.26
N ASP A 100 4.74 6.79 23.06
CA ASP A 100 6.18 6.87 22.89
C ASP A 100 6.87 5.53 23.21
N GLU A 101 6.37 4.80 24.20
CA GLU A 101 6.86 3.49 24.58
C GLU A 101 6.54 2.44 23.50
N ILE A 102 5.35 2.50 22.89
CA ILE A 102 4.99 1.64 21.75
C ILE A 102 5.90 1.89 20.56
N VAL A 103 6.14 3.16 20.21
CA VAL A 103 7.03 3.53 19.09
C VAL A 103 8.46 3.06 19.37
N ALA A 104 8.96 3.21 20.60
CA ALA A 104 10.28 2.73 20.99
C ALA A 104 10.39 1.19 20.91
N ALA A 105 9.37 0.47 21.39
CA ALA A 105 9.34 -1.00 21.32
C ALA A 105 9.27 -1.52 19.88
N LEU A 106 8.50 -0.85 19.01
CA LEU A 106 8.46 -1.17 17.57
C LEU A 106 9.83 -0.94 16.92
N LYS A 107 10.52 0.16 17.24
CA LYS A 107 11.88 0.45 16.74
C LYS A 107 12.90 -0.60 17.20
N ALA A 108 12.87 -0.97 18.47
CA ALA A 108 13.74 -2.02 18.99
C ALA A 108 13.52 -3.36 18.27
N LYS A 109 12.26 -3.66 17.89
CA LYS A 109 11.91 -4.87 17.13
C LYS A 109 12.30 -4.81 15.65
N THR A 110 12.51 -3.62 15.08
CA THR A 110 13.04 -3.47 13.71
C THR A 110 14.56 -3.58 13.63
N GLU A 111 15.26 -3.41 14.74
CA GLU A 111 16.74 -3.44 14.82
C GLU A 111 17.29 -4.79 15.35
N ALA A 112 16.42 -5.70 15.79
CA ALA A 112 16.74 -7.04 16.29
C ALA A 112 16.67 -8.11 15.20
#